data_AF-A0A1G1P1W9-F1
#
_entry.id   AF-A0A1G1P1W9-F1
#
_cell.length_a   1.000
_cell.length_b   1.000
_cell.length_c   1.000
_cell.angle_alpha   90.00
_cell.angle_beta   90.00
_cell.angle_gamma   90.00
#
_symmetry.space_group_name_H-M   'P 1'
#
loop_
_entity.id
_entity.type
_entity.pdbx_description
1 polymer ?
#
loop_
_entity_poly.entity_id
_entity_poly.type
_entity_poly.pdbx_seq_one_letter_code
_entity_poly.pdbx_strand_id
1 'polypeptide(L)'
;MKRIGIAASKISKGNLVLYHVYVVLISLLFSLFIFLVAGSTVLFALVIIQYVGSEIMGIDFERRWESILAVCMVSLTVIITLFNLAAILINLRIPKLKD
;
A
#
# COMPACT_ATOMS: atom_id res chain seq x y z
N MET A 1 -13.52 -0.99 6.56
CA MET A 1 -12.81 0.29 6.82
C MET A 1 -13.45 1.19 7.89
N LYS A 2 -14.75 1.09 8.24
CA LYS A 2 -15.37 1.85 9.36
C LYS A 2 -14.66 1.74 10.71
N ARG A 3 -13.91 0.65 10.95
CA ARG A 3 -13.14 0.43 12.19
C ARG A 3 -11.96 1.40 12.35
N ILE A 4 -11.39 1.93 11.26
CA ILE A 4 -10.30 2.92 11.29
C ILE A 4 -10.81 4.23 11.89
N GLY A 5 -11.96 4.72 11.40
CA GLY A 5 -12.64 5.88 11.98
C GLY A 5 -13.03 5.69 13.46
N ILE A 6 -13.49 4.50 13.86
CA ILE A 6 -13.82 4.24 15.28
C ILE A 6 -12.57 4.28 16.17
N ALA A 7 -11.44 3.72 15.71
CA ALA A 7 -10.18 3.76 16.43
C ALA A 7 -9.64 5.20 16.54
N ALA A 8 -9.62 5.94 15.43
CA ALA A 8 -9.21 7.34 15.41
C ALA A 8 -10.12 8.22 16.30
N SER A 9 -11.43 7.97 16.31
CA SER A 9 -12.38 8.67 17.19
C SER A 9 -12.07 8.43 18.67
N LYS A 10 -11.83 7.17 19.07
CA LYS A 10 -11.43 6.84 20.46
C LYS A 10 -10.11 7.50 20.88
N ILE A 11 -9.14 7.60 19.96
CA ILE A 11 -7.82 8.19 20.24
C ILE A 11 -7.90 9.72 20.29
N SER A 12 -8.68 10.33 19.39
CA SER A 12 -8.80 11.79 19.27
C SER A 12 -9.66 12.45 20.36
N LYS A 13 -10.43 11.67 21.13
CA LYS A 13 -11.30 12.16 22.23
C LYS A 13 -12.15 13.39 21.85
N GLY A 14 -12.60 13.47 20.59
CA GLY A 14 -13.44 14.56 20.08
C GLY A 14 -12.71 15.70 19.35
N ASN A 15 -11.38 15.71 19.31
CA ASN A 15 -10.65 16.70 18.51
C ASN A 15 -10.60 16.28 17.02
N LEU A 16 -11.29 17.04 16.17
CA LEU A 16 -11.38 16.80 14.73
C LEU A 16 -10.02 16.79 14.02
N VAL A 17 -9.08 17.65 14.42
CA VAL A 17 -7.76 17.72 13.79
C VAL A 17 -6.98 16.43 14.07
N LEU A 18 -6.97 15.99 15.33
CA LEU A 18 -6.33 14.73 15.73
C LEU A 18 -7.00 13.53 15.04
N TYR A 19 -8.33 13.54 14.90
CA TYR A 19 -9.05 12.49 14.17
C TYR A 19 -8.53 12.33 12.74
N HIS A 20 -8.46 13.42 11.97
CA HIS A 20 -7.98 13.38 10.59
C HIS A 20 -6.53 12.91 10.48
N VAL A 21 -5.66 13.39 11.37
CA VAL A 21 -4.25 12.94 11.42
C VAL A 21 -4.16 11.43 11.66
N TYR A 22 -4.91 10.89 12.63
CA TYR A 22 -4.88 9.45 12.92
C TYR A 22 -5.48 8.60 11.79
N VAL A 23 -6.55 9.07 11.14
CA VAL A 23 -7.11 8.37 9.97
C VAL A 23 -6.08 8.27 8.85
N VAL A 24 -5.43 9.38 8.50
CA VAL A 24 -4.39 9.39 7.45
C VAL A 24 -3.22 8.51 7.85
N LEU A 25 -2.75 8.61 9.10
CA LEU A 25 -1.62 7.83 9.60
C LEU A 25 -1.91 6.31 9.56
N ILE A 26 -3.07 5.88 10.04
CA ILE A 26 -3.45 4.45 10.05
C ILE A 26 -3.61 3.93 8.62
N SER A 27 -4.26 4.70 7.74
CA SER A 27 -4.42 4.33 6.33
C SER A 27 -3.08 4.24 5.60
N LEU A 28 -2.14 5.14 5.91
CA LEU A 28 -0.78 5.12 5.36
C LEU A 28 0.02 3.91 5.87
N LEU A 29 0.01 3.64 7.17
CA LEU A 29 0.67 2.47 7.77
C LEU A 29 0.18 1.16 7.13
N PHE A 30 -1.12 1.01 6.95
CA PHE A 30 -1.70 -0.18 6.34
C PHE A 30 -1.31 -0.31 4.86
N SER A 31 -1.34 0.80 4.12
CA SER A 31 -0.93 0.83 2.72
C SER A 31 0.55 0.48 2.55
N LEU A 32 1.40 0.99 3.43
CA LEU A 32 2.84 0.73 3.43
C LEU A 32 3.14 -0.74 3.78
N PHE A 33 2.40 -1.31 4.73
CA PHE A 33 2.49 -2.73 5.04
C PHE A 33 2.15 -3.62 3.84
N ILE A 34 1.02 -3.34 3.16
CA ILE A 34 0.65 -4.09 1.94
C ILE A 34 1.69 -3.92 0.85
N PHE A 35 2.22 -2.70 0.67
CA PHE A 35 3.24 -2.43 -0.33
C PHE A 35 4.51 -3.25 -0.08
N LEU A 36 4.97 -3.34 1.17
CA LEU A 36 6.15 -4.13 1.53
C LEU A 36 5.93 -5.63 1.32
N VAL A 37 4.77 -6.17 1.71
CA VAL A 37 4.47 -7.61 1.57
C VAL A 37 4.30 -7.99 0.09
N ALA A 38 3.58 -7.19 -0.69
CA ALA A 38 3.38 -7.46 -2.10
C ALA A 38 4.67 -7.21 -2.91
N GLY A 39 5.38 -6.13 -2.60
CA GLY A 39 6.66 -5.78 -3.23
C GLY A 39 7.74 -6.84 -2.99
N SER A 40 7.83 -7.39 -1.76
CA SER A 40 8.76 -8.48 -1.47
C SER A 40 8.42 -9.75 -2.24
N THR A 41 7.12 -10.05 -2.40
CA THR A 41 6.66 -11.19 -3.20
C THR A 41 7.04 -11.02 -4.68
N VAL A 42 6.86 -9.82 -5.24
CA VAL A 42 7.27 -9.50 -6.62
C VAL A 42 8.78 -9.64 -6.79
N LEU A 43 9.57 -9.08 -5.87
CA LEU A 43 11.03 -9.21 -5.88
C LEU A 43 11.46 -10.67 -5.85
N PHE A 44 10.87 -11.45 -4.95
CA PHE A 44 11.18 -12.87 -4.82
C PHE A 44 10.86 -13.65 -6.10
N ALA A 45 9.71 -13.39 -6.72
CA ALA A 45 9.34 -13.99 -7.99
C ALA A 45 10.33 -13.63 -9.12
N LEU A 46 10.73 -12.36 -9.21
CA LEU A 46 11.70 -11.91 -10.22
C LEU A 46 13.08 -12.57 -10.02
N VAL A 47 13.54 -12.71 -8.78
CA VAL A 47 14.81 -13.41 -8.47
C VAL A 47 14.76 -14.87 -8.93
N ILE A 48 13.64 -15.57 -8.70
CA ILE A 48 13.48 -16.96 -9.17
C ILE A 48 13.49 -17.01 -10.69
N ILE A 49 12.74 -16.13 -11.36
CA ILE A 49 12.69 -16.09 -12.82
C ILE A 49 14.08 -15.78 -13.40
N GLN A 50 14.86 -14.94 -12.72
CA GLN A 50 16.22 -14.62 -13.14
C GLN A 50 17.11 -15.84 -13.07
N TYR A 51 17.14 -16.49 -11.90
CA TYR A 51 17.98 -17.65 -11.67
C TYR A 51 17.65 -18.79 -12.64
N VAL A 52 16.37 -19.09 -12.82
CA VAL A 52 15.88 -20.11 -13.76
C VAL A 52 16.16 -19.70 -15.21
N GLY A 53 15.91 -18.44 -15.58
CA GLY A 53 16.09 -17.94 -16.93
C GLY A 53 17.55 -17.92 -17.39
N SER A 54 18.48 -17.57 -16.49
CA SER A 54 19.90 -17.54 -16.79
C SER A 54 20.53 -18.93 -16.81
N GLU A 55 20.26 -19.78 -15.81
CA GLU A 55 20.92 -21.10 -15.72
C GLU A 55 20.27 -22.16 -16.62
N ILE A 56 18.95 -22.13 -16.82
CA ILE A 56 18.24 -23.22 -17.50
C ILE A 56 17.92 -22.87 -18.96
N MET A 57 17.58 -21.60 -19.24
CA MET A 57 17.18 -21.17 -20.58
C MET A 57 18.25 -20.39 -21.35
N GLY A 58 19.34 -19.98 -20.70
CA GLY A 58 20.42 -19.21 -21.35
C GLY A 58 19.96 -17.87 -21.92
N ILE A 59 18.93 -17.25 -21.33
CA ILE A 59 18.39 -15.96 -21.80
C ILE A 59 19.06 -14.82 -21.03
N ASP A 60 19.82 -13.98 -21.73
CA ASP A 60 20.43 -12.77 -21.17
C ASP A 60 19.39 -11.68 -20.92
N PHE A 61 18.87 -11.63 -19.69
CA PHE A 61 17.86 -10.64 -19.29
C PHE A 61 18.44 -9.34 -18.69
N GLU A 62 19.77 -9.20 -18.54
CA GLU A 62 20.44 -8.15 -17.74
C GLU A 62 19.91 -6.72 -17.95
N ARG A 63 19.55 -6.33 -19.19
CA ARG A 63 19.16 -4.95 -19.51
C ARG A 63 17.68 -4.63 -19.29
N ARG A 64 16.81 -5.62 -19.00
CA ARG A 64 15.35 -5.44 -18.91
C ARG A 64 14.76 -5.61 -17.51
N TRP A 65 15.53 -6.10 -16.54
CA TRP A 65 15.06 -6.37 -15.17
C TRP A 65 14.55 -5.13 -14.45
N GLU A 66 15.31 -4.03 -14.50
CA GLU A 66 14.90 -2.78 -13.86
C GLU A 66 13.59 -2.25 -14.42
N SER A 67 13.38 -2.39 -15.73
CA SER A 67 12.14 -1.97 -16.38
C SER A 67 10.95 -2.84 -15.96
N ILE A 68 11.12 -4.15 -15.85
CA ILE A 68 10.05 -5.06 -15.41
C ILE A 68 9.69 -4.77 -13.95
N LEU A 69 10.70 -4.66 -13.09
CA LEU A 69 10.54 -4.33 -11.69
C LEU A 69 9.86 -2.97 -11.52
N ALA A 70 10.29 -1.95 -12.27
CA ALA A 70 9.66 -0.63 -12.24
C ALA A 70 8.18 -0.70 -12.63
N VAL A 71 7.82 -1.44 -13.69
CA VAL A 71 6.42 -1.61 -14.10
C VAL A 71 5.59 -2.32 -13.02
N CYS A 72 6.12 -3.37 -12.40
CA CYS A 72 5.45 -4.06 -11.29
C CYS A 72 5.27 -3.14 -10.07
N MET A 73 6.29 -2.37 -9.71
CA MET A 73 6.23 -1.44 -8.57
C MET A 73 5.30 -0.26 -8.84
N VAL A 74 5.27 0.27 -10.06
CA VAL A 74 4.35 1.35 -10.46
C VAL A 74 2.91 0.86 -10.43
N SER A 75 2.62 -0.30 -11.00
CA SER A 75 1.26 -0.88 -10.98
C SER A 75 0.79 -1.17 -9.55
N LEU A 76 1.67 -1.72 -8.70
CA LEU A 76 1.38 -1.91 -7.28
C LEU A 76 1.09 -0.58 -6.57
N THR A 77 1.90 0.44 -6.84
CA THR A 77 1.74 1.79 -6.27
C THR A 77 0.40 2.39 -6.66
N VAL A 78 -0.02 2.27 -7.92
CA VAL A 78 -1.32 2.79 -8.40
C VAL A 78 -2.47 2.14 -7.65
N ILE A 79 -2.47 0.80 -7.53
CA ILE A 79 -3.52 0.06 -6.83
C ILE A 79 -3.58 0.49 -5.36
N ILE A 80 -2.45 0.50 -4.66
CA ILE A 80 -2.40 0.88 -3.25
C ILE A 80 -2.82 2.33 -3.04
N THR A 81 -2.41 3.23 -3.92
CA THR A 81 -2.83 4.63 -3.88
C THR A 81 -4.34 4.76 -3.99
N LEU A 82 -4.97 4.06 -4.94
CA LEU A 82 -6.43 4.05 -5.10
C LEU A 82 -7.14 3.52 -3.84
N PHE A 83 -6.66 2.42 -3.26
CA PHE A 83 -7.22 1.87 -2.02
C PHE A 83 -7.05 2.82 -0.84
N ASN A 84 -5.88 3.47 -0.72
CA ASN A 84 -5.59 4.43 0.33
C ASN A 84 -6.49 5.67 0.21
N LEU A 85 -6.63 6.21 -1.00
CA LEU A 85 -7.51 7.36 -1.28
C LEU A 85 -8.97 7.03 -0.95
N ALA A 86 -9.44 5.85 -1.34
CA ALA A 86 -10.78 5.37 -1.00
C ALA A 86 -10.96 5.24 0.52
N ALA A 87 -9.96 4.71 1.24
CA ALA A 87 -9.99 4.58 2.69
C ALA A 87 -10.07 5.95 3.40
N ILE A 88 -9.29 6.92 2.93
CA ILE A 88 -9.27 8.29 3.44
C ILE A 88 -10.62 8.96 3.16
N LEU A 89 -11.14 8.89 1.93
CA LEU A 89 -12.44 9.48 1.54
C LEU A 89 -13.60 8.94 2.38
N ILE A 90 -13.65 7.62 2.60
CA ILE A 90 -14.72 6.98 3.38
C ILE A 90 -14.66 7.40 4.86
N ASN A 91 -13.46 7.54 5.43
CA ASN A 91 -13.31 7.91 6.84
C ASN A 91 -13.39 9.43 7.08
N LEU A 92 -13.02 10.27 6.10
CA LEU A 92 -13.28 11.72 6.13
C LEU A 92 -14.78 12.03 6.18
N ARG A 93 -15.61 11.18 5.58
CA ARG A 93 -17.08 11.33 5.55
C ARG A 93 -17.78 10.96 6.86
N ILE A 94 -17.04 10.54 7.91
CA ILE A 94 -17.59 10.25 9.24
C ILE A 94 -17.30 11.40 10.24
N PRO A 95 -17.86 12.61 10.05
CA PRO A 95 -18.11 13.53 11.15
C PRO A 95 -19.63 13.54 11.40
N LYS A 96 -20.16 12.47 11.98
CA LYS A 96 -21.33 12.62 12.83
C LYS A 96 -20.81 12.63 14.26
N LEU A 97 -20.26 13.77 14.67
CA LEU A 97 -20.36 14.19 16.06
C LEU A 97 -21.87 14.19 16.35
N LYS A 98 -22.33 13.17 17.06
CA LYS A 98 -23.57 13.27 17.80
C LYS A 98 -23.13 13.06 19.24
N ASP A 99 -23.23 14.15 19.99
CA ASP A 99 -23.09 14.17 21.45
C ASP A 99 -23.90 13.04 22.10
#